data_AF-A0A0Q4Z1B6-F1
#
_entry.id   AF-A0A0Q4Z1B6-F1
#
_cell.length_a   1.000
_cell.length_b   1.000
_cell.length_c   1.000
_cell.angle_alpha   90.00
_cell.angle_beta   90.00
_cell.angle_gamma   90.00
#
_symmetry.space_group_name_H-M   'P 1'
#
loop_
_entity.id
_entity.type
_entity.pdbx_description
1 polymer ?
#
loop_
_entity_poly.entity_id
_entity_poly.type
_entity_poly.pdbx_seq_one_letter_code
_entity_poly.pdbx_strand_id
1 'polypeptide(L)' 'MVEQRKKTATLNLRIDPELKEAAERAAADDQRSLTSLVEKLLSDHLKANGYLGGTATGTLSNEPHLATAEAPTPAKKP' A
#
# COMPACT_ATOMS: atom_id res chain seq x y z
N MET A 1 20.10 10.74 -22.20
CA MET A 1 18.94 10.00 -21.64
C MET A 1 18.46 10.79 -20.44
N VAL A 2 17.25 11.35 -20.48
CA VAL A 2 16.76 12.24 -19.42
C VAL A 2 16.18 11.36 -18.31
N GLU A 3 16.92 11.23 -17.22
CA GLU A 3 16.40 10.68 -15.96
C GLU A 3 15.24 11.57 -15.50
N GLN A 4 14.03 11.07 -15.70
CA GLN A 4 12.83 11.60 -15.07
C GLN A 4 13.00 11.38 -13.56
N ARG A 5 13.64 12.33 -12.86
CA ARG A 5 13.59 12.39 -11.39
C ARG A 5 12.12 12.56 -11.03
N LYS A 6 11.43 11.46 -10.71
CA LYS A 6 10.06 11.48 -10.21
C LYS A 6 10.03 12.49 -9.07
N LYS A 7 9.12 13.48 -9.15
CA LYS A 7 8.88 14.41 -8.06
C LYS A 7 8.48 13.58 -6.84
N THR A 8 9.40 13.39 -5.91
CA THR A 8 9.17 12.61 -4.71
C THR A 8 8.35 13.46 -3.76
N ALA A 9 7.13 13.02 -3.44
CA ALA A 9 6.34 13.63 -2.38
C ALA A 9 6.84 13.11 -1.03
N THR A 10 7.02 14.00 -0.06
CA THR A 10 7.42 13.60 1.30
C THR A 10 6.22 13.03 2.04
N LEU A 11 6.32 11.78 2.50
CA LEU A 11 5.32 11.11 3.33
C LEU A 11 5.82 11.03 4.77
N ASN A 12 5.05 11.60 5.71
CA ASN A 12 5.32 11.44 7.14
C ASN A 12 4.44 10.30 7.68
N LEU A 13 5.05 9.18 8.06
CA LEU A 13 4.36 8.02 8.59
C LEU A 13 4.84 7.73 10.01
N ARG A 14 3.89 7.48 10.92
CA ARG A 14 4.18 6.89 12.23
C ARG A 14 3.99 5.39 12.11
N ILE A 15 5.04 4.65 12.40
CA ILE A 15 5.03 3.19 12.48
C ILE A 15 5.52 2.77 13.85
N ASP A 16 5.14 1.56 14.23
CA ASP A 16 5.64 0.93 15.43
C ASP A 16 7.18 0.74 15.32
N PRO A 17 7.95 1.00 16.39
CA PRO A 17 9.40 0.83 16.38
C PRO A 17 9.82 -0.59 15.97
N GLU A 18 9.11 -1.64 16.40
CA GLU A 18 9.45 -3.03 16.04
C GLU A 18 9.31 -3.26 14.52
N LEU A 19 8.28 -2.65 13.92
CA LEU A 19 8.05 -2.72 12.48
C LEU A 19 9.13 -1.98 11.70
N LYS A 20 9.59 -0.83 12.22
CA LYS A 20 10.71 -0.07 11.62
C LYS A 20 11.98 -0.92 11.56
N GLU A 21 12.34 -1.56 12.67
CA GLU A 21 13.56 -2.39 12.75
C GLU A 21 13.48 -3.62 11.84
N ALA A 22 12.31 -4.26 11.74
CA ALA A 22 12.09 -5.34 10.78
C ALA A 22 12.24 -4.86 9.33
N ALA A 23 11.66 -3.69 9.00
CA ALA A 23 11.74 -3.12 7.66
C ALA A 23 13.18 -2.66 7.31
N GLU A 24 13.93 -2.12 8.27
CA GLU A 24 15.35 -1.77 8.06
C GLU A 24 16.22 -3.00 7.79
N ARG A 25 15.98 -4.11 8.50
CA ARG A 25 16.66 -5.39 8.23
C ARG A 25 16.33 -5.92 6.85
N ALA A 26 15.05 -5.92 6.46
CA ALA A 26 14.63 -6.35 5.13
C ALA A 26 15.21 -5.46 4.02
N ALA A 27 15.32 -4.15 4.26
CA ALA A 27 15.92 -3.23 3.29
C ALA A 27 17.43 -3.46 3.14
N ALA A 28 18.13 -3.72 4.25
CA ALA A 28 19.54 -4.06 4.23
C ALA A 28 19.82 -5.36 3.46
N ASP A 29 18.96 -6.37 3.62
CA ASP A 29 19.03 -7.64 2.88
C ASP A 29 18.79 -7.45 1.37
N ASP A 30 17.82 -6.63 0.98
CA ASP A 30 17.52 -6.28 -0.42
C ASP A 30 18.56 -5.32 -1.03
N GLN A 31 19.57 -4.88 -0.26
CA GLN A 31 20.61 -3.93 -0.68
C GLN A 31 20.04 -2.57 -1.12
N ARG A 32 18.92 -2.15 -0.50
CA ARG A 32 18.19 -0.91 -0.81
C ARG A 32 17.93 -0.08 0.43
N SER A 33 17.60 1.19 0.23
CA SER A 33 17.13 2.04 1.32
C SER A 33 15.73 1.65 1.77
N LEU A 34 15.43 1.85 3.05
CA LEU A 34 14.10 1.62 3.63
C LEU A 34 13.01 2.32 2.81
N THR A 35 13.26 3.54 2.36
CA THR A 35 12.32 4.30 1.52
C THR A 35 12.01 3.58 0.21
N SER A 36 13.04 3.10 -0.50
CA SER A 36 12.82 2.37 -1.76
C SER A 36 12.12 1.03 -1.56
N LEU A 37 12.36 0.35 -0.44
CA LEU A 37 11.62 -0.86 -0.06
C LEU A 37 10.14 -0.52 0.14
N VAL A 38 9.83 0.49 0.96
CA VAL A 38 8.46 0.94 1.24
C VAL A 38 7.77 1.39 -0.05
N GLU A 39 8.44 2.14 -0.93
CA GLU A 39 7.90 2.54 -2.23
C GLU A 39 7.52 1.33 -3.09
N LYS A 40 8.35 0.28 -3.11
CA LYS A 40 8.08 -0.95 -3.88
C LYS A 40 6.89 -1.70 -3.29
N LEU A 41 6.85 -1.93 -1.99
CA LEU A 41 5.71 -2.59 -1.32
C LEU A 41 4.42 -1.81 -1.52
N LEU A 42 4.46 -0.49 -1.34
CA LEU A 42 3.29 0.37 -1.52
C LEU A 42 2.83 0.34 -2.98
N SER A 43 3.75 0.45 -3.94
CA SER A 43 3.41 0.38 -5.37
C SER A 43 2.80 -0.96 -5.76
N ASP A 44 3.36 -2.06 -5.26
CA ASP A 44 2.85 -3.41 -5.49
C ASP A 44 1.45 -3.60 -4.90
N HIS A 45 1.27 -3.20 -3.64
CA HIS A 45 -0.02 -3.23 -2.97
C HIS A 45 -1.06 -2.39 -3.71
N LEU A 46 -0.72 -1.16 -4.11
CA LEU A 46 -1.63 -0.29 -4.84
C LEU A 46 -1.97 -0.85 -6.24
N LYS A 47 -1.03 -1.52 -6.91
CA LYS A 47 -1.30 -2.21 -8.18
C LYS A 47 -2.22 -3.41 -7.99
N ALA A 48 -1.93 -4.25 -7.00
CA ALA A 48 -2.72 -5.44 -6.69
C ALA A 48 -4.17 -5.08 -6.31
N ASN A 49 -4.36 -3.96 -5.62
CA ASN A 49 -5.68 -3.43 -5.26
C ASN A 49 -6.31 -2.53 -6.34
N GLY A 50 -5.66 -2.36 -7.50
CA GLY A 50 -6.21 -1.58 -8.62
C GLY A 50 -6.13 -0.05 -8.47
N TYR A 51 -5.51 0.49 -7.42
CA TYR A 51 -5.31 1.93 -7.23
C TYR A 51 -4.26 2.53 -8.17
N LEU A 52 -3.28 1.74 -8.61
CA LEU A 52 -2.16 2.19 -9.45
C LEU A 52 -2.15 1.43 -10.78
N GLY A 53 -3.14 1.71 -11.63
CA GLY A 53 -3.39 1.00 -12.88
C GLY A 53 -4.29 1.77 -13.84
N GLY A 54 -4.06 3.08 -13.99
CA GLY A 54 -4.46 3.89 -15.15
C GLY A 54 -5.84 3.63 -15.77
N THR A 55 -6.91 4.09 -15.13
CA THR A 55 -7.98 4.78 -15.86
C THR A 55 -8.19 6.13 -15.19
N ALA A 56 -8.00 7.18 -15.98
CA ALA A 56 -8.07 8.58 -15.58
C ALA A 56 -9.32 8.88 -14.74
N THR A 57 -9.13 9.52 -13.59
CA THR A 57 -9.74 10.81 -13.22
C THR A 57 -9.48 11.03 -11.73
N GLY A 58 -8.98 12.22 -11.39
CA GLY A 58 -8.88 12.64 -10.02
C GLY A 58 -10.28 12.73 -9.40
N THR A 59 -10.63 11.75 -8.60
CA THR A 59 -11.62 11.90 -7.53
C THR A 59 -11.10 11.10 -6.35
N LEU A 60 -10.49 11.81 -5.40
CA LEU A 60 -10.23 11.30 -4.06
C LEU A 60 -11.58 11.09 -3.35
N SER A 61 -12.33 10.08 -3.75
CA SER A 61 -13.46 9.53 -2.99
C SER A 61 -13.01 8.18 -2.46
N ASN A 62 -12.30 8.20 -1.34
CA ASN A 62 -12.02 7.00 -0.57
C ASN A 62 -13.29 6.66 0.25
N GLU A 63 -14.26 5.99 -0.38
CA GLU A 63 -15.25 5.21 0.35
C GLU A 63 -14.60 3.88 0.79
N PRO A 64 -14.65 3.53 2.09
CA PRO A 64 -14.01 2.34 2.62
C PRO A 64 -14.91 1.12 2.37
N HIS A 65 -14.73 0.42 1.25
CA HIS A 65 -15.38 -0.88 1.03
C HIS A 65 -14.57 -2.03 1.64
N LEU A 66 -14.28 -1.99 2.95
CA LEU A 66 -13.93 -3.22 3.66
C LEU A 66 -15.23 -4.01 3.93
N ALA A 67 -15.82 -4.53 2.86
CA ALA A 67 -16.98 -5.41 2.89
C ALA A 67 -16.59 -6.76 2.25
N THR A 68 -15.87 -7.58 3.01
CA THR A 68 -15.85 -9.03 2.83
C THR A 68 -15.58 -9.66 4.19
N ALA A 69 -16.67 -9.80 4.94
CA ALA A 69 -16.85 -10.88 5.88
C ALA A 69 -18.16 -11.56 5.46
N GLU A 70 -18.11 -12.27 4.33
CA GLU A 70 -19.12 -13.25 3.98
C GLU A 70 -18.88 -14.49 4.85
N ALA A 71 -19.84 -14.81 5.72
CA ALA A 71 -20.05 -16.16 6.22
C ALA A 71 -21.55 -16.35 6.54
N PRO A 72 -22.11 -17.53 6.29
CA PRO A 72 -23.48 -17.69 5.80
C PRO A 72 -24.54 -17.77 6.91
N THR A 73 -25.74 -17.33 6.55
CA THR A 73 -27.01 -17.63 7.25
C THR A 73 -27.17 -19.15 7.44
N PRO A 74 -27.86 -19.59 8.50
CA PRO A 74 -29.15 -20.20 8.21
C PRO A 74 -30.25 -19.77 9.17
N ALA A 75 -31.45 -19.86 8.62
CA ALA A 75 -32.74 -19.43 9.13
C ALA A 75 -33.15 -20.08 10.46
N LYS A 76 -34.03 -19.37 11.19
CA LYS A 76 -35.17 -20.01 11.85
C LYS A 76 -36.34 -19.03 12.03
N LYS A 77 -37.37 -19.20 11.19
CA LYS A 77 -38.80 -19.02 11.51
C LYS A 77 -39.33 -20.39 11.98
N PRO A 78 -40.56 -20.56 12.51
CA PRO A 78 -41.74 -19.67 12.54
C PRO A 78 -41.93 -18.90 13.85
#